data_AF-A0ABD0NKH5-F1
#
_entry.id   AF-A0ABD0NKH5-F1
#
_cell.length_a   1.000
_cell.length_b   1.000
_cell.length_c   1.000
_cell.angle_alpha   90.00
_cell.angle_beta   90.00
_cell.angle_gamma   90.00
#
_symmetry.space_group_name_H-M   'P 1'
#
loop_
_entity.id
_entity.type
_entity.pdbx_description
1 polymer ?
#
loop_
_entity_poly.entity_id
_entity_poly.type
_entity_poly.pdbx_seq_one_letter_code
_entity_poly.pdbx_strand_id
1 'polypeptide(L)'
;MFLQVPSGLFIPSMAVGAIAGRLLGVGMEQLAYYHHDWVIFRGWCSPGADCITPGLYAMVGATACLGGVTRMTVSLVVIMFELTGGLEYIVPLMAATMTSKWVADALGREGIYEAHIRLNGYPFLEPKEEFSHKTLAMDVMRPRRSDPPLSVITQDGMSVEEV
;
A
#
# COMPACT_ATOMS: atom_id res chain seq x y z
N MET A 1 -1.72 10.25 22.18
CA MET A 1 -1.93 9.28 23.27
C MET A 1 -2.76 8.13 22.70
N PHE A 2 -2.13 7.03 22.32
CA PHE A 2 -2.85 5.83 21.86
C PHE A 2 -3.35 5.09 23.09
N LEU A 3 -4.62 4.68 23.09
CA LEU A 3 -5.19 3.85 24.15
C LEU A 3 -4.51 2.47 24.10
N GLN A 4 -4.00 1.96 25.23
CA GLN A 4 -3.41 0.63 25.30
C GLN A 4 -4.51 -0.45 25.33
N VAL A 5 -5.17 -0.65 24.19
CA VAL A 5 -6.18 -1.69 24.00
C VAL A 5 -5.84 -2.45 22.72
N PRO A 6 -5.90 -3.79 22.72
CA PRO A 6 -5.72 -4.59 21.51
C PRO A 6 -6.84 -4.22 20.52
N SER A 7 -6.49 -3.49 19.46
CA SER A 7 -7.44 -3.03 18.45
C SER A 7 -6.80 -3.09 17.06
N GLY A 8 -7.62 -3.35 16.04
CA GLY A 8 -7.19 -3.34 14.64
C GLY A 8 -7.51 -2.00 13.98
N LEU A 9 -6.54 -1.43 13.26
CA LEU A 9 -6.71 -0.19 12.50
C LEU A 9 -7.34 -0.42 11.10
N PHE A 10 -7.40 -1.67 10.66
CA PHE A 10 -7.79 -2.05 9.30
C PHE A 10 -9.28 -1.78 9.00
N ILE A 11 -10.17 -2.20 9.90
CA ILE A 11 -11.62 -2.04 9.76
C ILE A 11 -12.06 -0.56 9.82
N PRO A 12 -11.63 0.27 10.79
CA PRO A 12 -12.08 1.66 10.84
C PRO A 12 -11.61 2.47 9.62
N SER A 13 -10.40 2.24 9.13
CA SER A 13 -9.89 2.92 7.93
C SER A 13 -10.64 2.52 6.66
N MET A 14 -10.99 1.24 6.50
CA MET A 14 -11.90 0.82 5.44
C MET A 14 -13.27 1.48 5.54
N ALA A 15 -13.85 1.54 6.75
CA ALA A 15 -15.18 2.09 6.94
C ALA A 15 -15.22 3.57 6.54
N VAL A 16 -14.22 4.35 6.94
CA VAL A 16 -14.09 5.76 6.53
C VAL A 16 -13.96 5.88 5.01
N GLY A 17 -13.10 5.07 4.38
CA GLY A 17 -12.96 5.05 2.93
C GLY A 17 -14.23 4.62 2.20
N ALA A 18 -14.97 3.65 2.74
CA ALA A 18 -16.22 3.16 2.18
C ALA A 18 -17.32 4.21 2.22
N ILE A 19 -17.45 4.93 3.34
CA ILE A 19 -18.43 6.01 3.49
C ILE A 19 -18.10 7.14 2.52
N ALA A 20 -16.83 7.57 2.47
CA ALA A 20 -16.40 8.61 1.52
C ALA A 20 -16.63 8.19 0.06
N GLY A 21 -16.25 6.96 -0.29
CA GLY A 21 -16.48 6.40 -1.62
C GLY A 21 -17.96 6.33 -1.98
N ARG A 22 -18.82 5.93 -1.03
CA ARG A 22 -20.26 5.87 -1.25
C ARG A 22 -20.90 7.25 -1.42
N LEU A 23 -20.46 8.25 -0.66
CA LEU A 23 -20.90 9.65 -0.83
C LEU A 23 -20.54 10.17 -2.22
N LEU A 24 -19.32 9.88 -2.71
CA LEU A 24 -18.91 10.21 -4.07
C LEU A 24 -19.72 9.46 -5.13
N GLY A 25 -20.00 8.17 -4.92
CA GLY A 25 -20.82 7.36 -5.83
C GLY A 25 -22.24 7.90 -5.98
N VAL A 26 -22.91 8.23 -4.86
CA VAL A 26 -24.27 8.82 -4.86
C VAL A 26 -24.25 10.23 -5.48
N GLY A 27 -23.23 11.03 -5.19
CA GLY A 27 -23.07 12.34 -5.82
C GLY A 27 -22.90 12.24 -7.34
N MET A 28 -22.14 11.25 -7.80
CA MET A 28 -21.91 11.01 -9.23
C MET A 28 -23.15 10.46 -9.95
N GLU A 29 -23.93 9.61 -9.30
CA GLU A 29 -25.23 9.15 -9.76
C GLU A 29 -26.21 10.32 -9.94
N GLN A 30 -26.32 11.18 -8.93
CA GLN A 30 -27.18 12.37 -8.98
C GLN A 30 -26.74 13.37 -10.07
N LEU A 31 -25.42 13.53 -10.26
CA LEU A 31 -24.87 14.40 -11.29
C LEU A 31 -25.15 13.85 -12.70
N ALA A 32 -25.01 12.54 -12.90
CA ALA A 32 -25.30 11.88 -14.17
C ALA A 32 -26.79 11.99 -14.53
N TYR A 33 -27.69 11.93 -13.53
CA TYR A 33 -29.12 12.15 -13.74
C TYR A 33 -29.44 13.58 -14.17
N TYR A 34 -28.80 14.59 -13.57
CA TYR A 34 -29.07 16.00 -13.86
C TYR A 34 -28.41 16.49 -15.16
N HIS A 35 -27.26 15.93 -15.55
CA HIS A 35 -26.51 16.29 -16.76
C HIS A 35 -26.34 15.09 -17.71
N HIS A 36 -27.47 14.51 -18.14
CA HIS A 36 -27.50 13.40 -19.10
C HIS A 36 -26.88 13.76 -20.48
N ASP A 37 -26.78 15.05 -20.81
CA ASP A 37 -26.33 15.54 -22.12
C ASP A 37 -24.80 15.70 -22.26
N TRP A 38 -24.02 15.47 -21.20
CA TRP A 38 -22.56 15.56 -21.29
C TRP A 38 -21.96 14.40 -22.09
N VAL A 39 -21.00 14.74 -22.97
CA VAL A 39 -20.37 13.84 -23.96
C VAL A 39 -19.77 12.57 -23.33
N ILE A 40 -19.41 12.65 -22.04
CA ILE A 40 -18.78 11.56 -21.27
C ILE A 40 -19.83 10.53 -20.80
N PHE A 41 -21.04 10.98 -20.43
CA PHE A 41 -22.11 10.10 -19.92
C PHE A 41 -22.93 9.46 -21.03
N ARG A 42 -22.99 10.10 -22.21
CA ARG A 42 -23.78 9.66 -23.36
C ARG A 42 -23.30 8.35 -24.00
N GLY A 43 -22.01 8.02 -23.82
CA GLY A 43 -21.39 6.81 -24.40
C GLY A 43 -21.28 5.61 -23.45
N TRP A 44 -21.38 5.83 -22.13
CA TRP A 44 -21.18 4.79 -21.11
C TRP A 44 -22.46 4.42 -20.35
N CYS A 45 -23.47 5.32 -20.29
CA CYS A 45 -24.79 4.96 -19.77
C CYS A 45 -25.75 4.65 -20.92
N SER A 46 -26.17 3.39 -21.05
CA SER A 46 -27.33 3.06 -21.86
C SER A 46 -28.60 3.26 -21.02
N PRO A 47 -29.66 3.91 -21.53
CA PRO A 47 -30.91 4.08 -20.79
C PRO A 47 -31.51 2.70 -20.46
N GLY A 48 -31.46 2.30 -19.19
CA GLY A 48 -31.97 1.02 -18.69
C GLY A 48 -30.93 0.07 -18.08
N ALA A 49 -29.64 0.42 -18.08
CA ALA A 49 -28.59 -0.30 -17.34
C ALA A 49 -28.05 0.55 -16.18
N ASP A 50 -27.72 -0.09 -15.04
CA ASP A 50 -27.09 0.56 -13.89
C ASP A 50 -25.69 1.07 -14.28
N CYS A 51 -25.63 2.32 -14.75
CA CYS A 51 -24.39 2.93 -15.22
C CYS A 51 -23.40 3.23 -14.08
N ILE A 52 -23.93 3.53 -12.90
CA ILE A 52 -23.15 3.91 -11.72
C ILE A 52 -23.64 3.08 -10.54
N THR A 53 -22.83 2.13 -10.11
CA THR A 53 -23.12 1.33 -8.91
C THR A 53 -22.42 1.96 -7.71
N PRO A 54 -23.13 2.63 -6.78
CA PRO A 54 -22.49 3.29 -5.63
C PRO A 54 -21.73 2.31 -4.73
N GLY A 55 -22.08 1.01 -4.78
CA GLY A 55 -21.32 -0.05 -4.11
C GLY A 55 -19.89 -0.20 -4.61
N LEU A 56 -19.64 -0.06 -5.92
CA LEU A 56 -18.29 -0.13 -6.48
C LEU A 56 -17.42 1.04 -5.99
N TYR A 57 -18.00 2.24 -5.98
CA TYR A 57 -17.32 3.44 -5.46
C TYR A 57 -16.99 3.31 -3.97
N ALA A 58 -17.88 2.70 -3.17
CA ALA A 58 -17.60 2.39 -1.78
C ALA A 58 -16.39 1.45 -1.63
N MET A 59 -16.31 0.40 -2.43
CA MET A 59 -15.17 -0.54 -2.39
C MET A 59 -13.86 0.12 -2.85
N VAL A 60 -13.90 0.91 -3.91
CA VAL A 60 -12.73 1.68 -4.39
C VAL A 60 -12.27 2.69 -3.33
N GLY A 61 -13.18 3.41 -2.68
CA GLY A 61 -12.85 4.32 -1.58
C GLY A 61 -12.26 3.60 -0.37
N ALA A 62 -12.82 2.46 0.02
CA ALA A 62 -12.31 1.64 1.12
C ALA A 62 -10.87 1.16 0.86
N THR A 63 -10.63 0.62 -0.33
CA THR A 63 -9.31 0.12 -0.74
C THR A 63 -8.29 1.24 -0.88
N ALA A 64 -8.65 2.37 -1.50
CA ALA A 64 -7.77 3.52 -1.66
C ALA A 64 -7.35 4.12 -0.32
N CYS A 65 -8.30 4.30 0.62
CA CYS A 65 -7.98 4.82 1.95
C CYS A 65 -7.06 3.87 2.72
N LEU A 66 -7.38 2.57 2.69
CA LEU A 66 -6.61 1.58 3.43
C LEU A 66 -5.20 1.38 2.85
N GLY A 67 -5.05 1.35 1.52
CA GLY A 67 -3.76 1.31 0.85
C GLY A 67 -2.94 2.58 1.10
N GLY A 68 -3.61 3.73 1.18
CA GLY A 68 -3.00 5.01 1.55
C GLY A 68 -2.58 5.11 3.03
N VAL A 69 -3.19 4.38 3.96
CA VAL A 69 -2.78 4.38 5.37
C VAL A 69 -1.67 3.34 5.63
N THR A 70 -1.83 2.16 5.06
CA THR A 70 -0.96 1.00 5.35
C THR A 70 0.22 0.86 4.39
N ARG A 71 0.21 1.57 3.25
CA ARG A 71 1.19 1.43 2.15
C ARG A 71 1.24 0.02 1.53
N MET A 72 0.30 -0.87 1.87
CA MET A 72 0.15 -2.19 1.26
C MET A 72 -0.72 -2.07 0.00
N THR A 73 -0.15 -2.35 -1.17
CA THR A 73 -0.87 -2.23 -2.45
C THR A 73 -1.40 -3.57 -2.94
N VAL A 74 -0.51 -4.46 -3.40
CA VAL A 74 -0.90 -5.69 -4.10
C VAL A 74 -1.73 -6.61 -3.22
N SER A 75 -1.26 -6.93 -2.01
CA SER A 75 -1.96 -7.85 -1.10
C SER A 75 -3.34 -7.35 -0.71
N LEU A 76 -3.49 -6.04 -0.48
CA LEU A 76 -4.75 -5.43 -0.12
C LEU A 76 -5.77 -5.53 -1.25
N VAL A 77 -5.35 -5.21 -2.47
CA VAL A 77 -6.22 -5.31 -3.65
C VAL A 77 -6.66 -6.75 -3.88
N VAL A 78 -5.76 -7.73 -3.73
CA VAL A 78 -6.10 -9.16 -3.83
C VAL A 78 -7.12 -9.56 -2.78
N ILE A 79 -6.92 -9.20 -1.51
CA ILE A 79 -7.90 -9.51 -0.44
C ILE A 79 -9.28 -8.93 -0.79
N MET A 80 -9.33 -7.68 -1.24
CA MET A 80 -10.59 -7.01 -1.59
C MET A 80 -11.25 -7.61 -2.83
N PHE A 81 -10.44 -8.02 -3.81
CA PHE A 81 -10.89 -8.75 -4.98
C PHE A 81 -11.51 -10.11 -4.59
N GLU A 82 -10.83 -10.90 -3.76
CA GLU A 82 -11.33 -12.19 -3.26
C GLU A 82 -12.65 -12.03 -2.49
N LEU A 83 -12.78 -10.98 -1.67
CA LEU A 83 -14.01 -10.67 -0.93
C LEU A 83 -15.17 -10.23 -1.83
N THR A 84 -14.88 -9.62 -2.99
CA THR A 84 -15.89 -9.07 -3.90
C THR A 84 -16.34 -10.09 -4.95
N GLY A 85 -15.47 -11.04 -5.34
CA GLY A 85 -15.80 -12.12 -6.28
C GLY A 85 -15.96 -11.71 -7.75
N GLY A 86 -15.51 -10.50 -8.14
CA GLY A 86 -15.64 -9.96 -9.51
C GLY A 86 -14.29 -9.59 -10.13
N LEU A 87 -13.85 -10.34 -11.14
CA LEU A 87 -12.56 -10.18 -11.83
C LEU A 87 -12.45 -8.89 -12.65
N GLU A 88 -13.58 -8.36 -13.14
CA GLU A 88 -13.60 -7.24 -14.08
C GLU A 88 -13.18 -5.90 -13.44
N TYR A 89 -13.27 -5.79 -12.11
CA TYR A 89 -13.06 -4.54 -11.38
C TYR A 89 -11.67 -4.42 -10.73
N ILE A 90 -10.76 -5.36 -10.98
CA ILE A 90 -9.42 -5.36 -10.38
C ILE A 90 -8.55 -4.20 -10.88
N VAL A 91 -8.66 -3.87 -12.17
CA VAL A 91 -7.88 -2.79 -12.81
C VAL A 91 -8.17 -1.42 -12.18
N PRO A 92 -9.42 -0.96 -12.06
CA PRO A 92 -9.71 0.33 -11.42
C PRO A 92 -9.34 0.35 -9.93
N LEU A 93 -9.46 -0.77 -9.21
CA LEU A 93 -9.00 -0.90 -7.83
C LEU A 93 -7.49 -0.72 -7.69
N MET A 94 -6.70 -1.36 -8.57
CA MET A 94 -5.25 -1.17 -8.60
C MET A 94 -4.86 0.26 -8.96
N ALA A 95 -5.52 0.87 -9.95
CA ALA A 95 -5.25 2.25 -10.32
C ALA A 95 -5.51 3.22 -9.16
N ALA A 96 -6.65 3.08 -8.47
CA ALA A 96 -7.01 3.92 -7.33
C ALA A 96 -6.08 3.74 -6.11
N THR A 97 -5.66 2.50 -5.83
CA THR A 97 -4.74 2.23 -4.72
C THR A 97 -3.31 2.70 -5.02
N MET A 98 -2.86 2.61 -6.28
CA MET A 98 -1.58 3.16 -6.70
C MET A 98 -1.56 4.70 -6.63
N THR A 99 -2.60 5.37 -7.11
CA THR A 99 -2.68 6.83 -7.02
C THR A 99 -2.74 7.29 -5.57
N SER A 100 -3.52 6.61 -4.72
CA SER A 100 -3.54 6.86 -3.27
C SER A 100 -2.16 6.67 -2.64
N LYS A 101 -1.46 5.57 -2.99
CA LYS A 101 -0.10 5.34 -2.53
C LYS A 101 0.83 6.47 -2.94
N TRP A 102 0.80 6.91 -4.20
CA TRP A 102 1.68 7.97 -4.70
C TRP A 102 1.44 9.31 -4.00
N VAL A 103 0.17 9.70 -3.87
CA VAL A 103 -0.22 10.92 -3.15
C VAL A 103 0.28 10.85 -1.71
N ALA A 104 0.14 9.69 -1.08
CA ALA A 104 0.53 9.53 0.29
C ALA A 104 2.07 9.46 0.44
N ASP A 105 2.80 8.79 -0.46
CA ASP A 105 4.27 8.78 -0.51
C ASP A 105 4.83 10.20 -0.72
N ALA A 106 4.10 11.07 -1.44
CA ALA A 106 4.45 12.48 -1.61
C ALA A 106 4.23 13.31 -0.33
N LEU A 107 3.21 12.99 0.47
CA LEU A 107 2.94 13.65 1.76
C LEU A 107 3.87 13.14 2.88
N GLY A 108 4.30 11.89 2.81
CA GLY A 108 5.17 11.26 3.81
C GLY A 108 5.60 9.86 3.40
N ARG A 109 6.86 9.53 3.70
CA ARG A 109 7.52 8.30 3.20
C ARG A 109 7.11 7.01 3.92
N GLU A 110 6.53 7.11 5.12
CA GLU A 110 6.28 5.96 5.99
C GLU A 110 4.78 5.64 6.11
N GLY A 111 4.46 4.35 6.10
CA GLY A 111 3.14 3.86 6.50
C GLY A 111 2.94 3.93 8.02
N ILE A 112 1.69 3.84 8.48
CA ILE A 112 1.40 3.87 9.93
C ILE A 112 2.10 2.75 10.72
N TYR A 113 2.28 1.58 10.11
CA TYR A 113 2.96 0.45 10.73
C TYR A 113 4.47 0.68 10.85
N GLU A 114 5.10 1.22 9.80
CA GLU A 114 6.53 1.57 9.80
C GLU A 114 6.81 2.69 10.82
N ALA A 115 5.97 3.73 10.84
CA ALA A 115 6.08 4.82 11.80
C ALA A 115 5.96 4.31 13.25
N HIS A 116 5.07 3.35 13.52
CA HIS A 116 4.92 2.78 14.86
C HIS A 116 6.15 1.93 15.28
N ILE A 117 6.74 1.18 14.35
CA ILE A 117 7.98 0.42 14.57
C ILE A 117 9.12 1.38 14.93
N ARG A 118 9.27 2.46 14.17
CA ARG A 118 10.31 3.49 14.38
C ARG A 118 10.14 4.23 15.70
N LEU A 119 8.92 4.62 16.04
CA LEU A 119 8.59 5.30 17.30
C LEU A 119 8.86 4.42 18.54
N ASN A 120 8.68 3.10 18.42
CA ASN A 120 8.98 2.16 19.50
C ASN A 120 10.46 1.75 19.54
N GLY A 121 11.28 2.18 18.57
CA GLY A 121 12.71 1.86 18.51
C GLY A 121 13.00 0.38 18.24
N TYR A 122 12.10 -0.34 17.58
CA TYR A 122 12.36 -1.74 17.22
C TYR A 122 13.39 -1.81 16.08
N PRO A 123 14.41 -2.70 16.17
CA PRO A 123 15.38 -2.89 15.10
C PRO A 123 14.71 -3.63 13.93
N PHE A 124 14.20 -2.88 12.96
CA PHE A 124 13.61 -3.41 11.72
C PHE A 124 14.50 -3.05 10.53
N LEU A 125 14.85 -4.06 9.72
CA LEU A 125 15.68 -3.89 8.53
C LEU A 125 14.77 -3.72 7.31
N GLU A 126 14.70 -2.50 6.77
CA GLU A 126 13.88 -2.22 5.60
C GLU A 126 14.55 -2.77 4.31
N PRO A 127 13.88 -3.61 3.50
CA PRO A 127 14.47 -4.16 2.27
C PRO A 127 14.58 -3.13 1.14
N LYS A 128 14.00 -1.94 1.31
CA LYS A 128 13.98 -0.86 0.31
C LYS A 128 14.99 0.25 0.60
N GLU A 129 15.60 0.26 1.78
CA GLU A 129 16.67 1.20 2.05
C GLU A 129 17.95 0.65 1.42
N GLU A 130 18.38 1.30 0.34
CA GLU A 130 19.76 1.17 -0.15
C GLU A 130 20.68 1.79 0.90
N PHE A 131 21.01 1.01 1.93
CA PHE A 131 22.09 1.35 2.79
C PHE A 131 23.36 1.33 1.95
N SER A 132 23.87 2.50 1.59
CA SER A 132 25.27 2.68 1.22
C SER A 132 26.09 2.38 2.48
N HIS A 133 26.19 1.11 2.85
CA HIS A 133 26.99 0.65 3.97
C HIS A 133 28.44 0.91 3.61
N LYS A 134 28.99 2.01 4.14
CA LYS A 134 30.45 2.23 4.20
C LYS A 134 31.11 1.35 5.27
N THR A 135 30.31 0.62 6.05
CA THR A 135 30.75 -0.29 7.11
C THR A 135 31.12 -1.64 6.51
N LEU A 136 32.31 -2.12 6.82
CA LEU A 136 32.73 -3.46 6.47
C LEU A 136 32.01 -4.48 7.37
N ALA A 137 31.86 -5.73 6.92
CA ALA A 137 31.26 -6.79 7.73
C ALA A 137 31.97 -6.97 9.08
N MET A 138 33.28 -6.66 9.15
CA MET A 138 34.06 -6.68 10.37
C MET A 138 33.65 -5.63 11.42
N ASP A 139 33.07 -4.49 10.99
CA ASP A 139 32.65 -3.42 11.91
C ASP A 139 31.35 -3.75 12.66
N VAL A 140 30.54 -4.64 12.06
CA VAL A 140 29.23 -5.05 12.60
C VAL A 140 29.32 -6.39 13.33
N MET A 141 30.21 -7.29 12.88
CA MET A 141 30.38 -8.62 13.47
C MET A 141 30.95 -8.52 14.89
N ARG A 142 30.30 -9.18 15.86
CA ARG A 142 30.86 -9.39 17.20
C ARG A 142 31.55 -10.76 17.25
N PRO A 143 32.90 -10.83 17.29
CA PRO A 143 33.59 -12.11 17.41
C PRO A 143 33.31 -12.77 18.77
N ARG A 144 33.33 -14.10 18.81
CA ARG A 144 33.27 -14.85 20.08
C ARG A 144 34.56 -14.59 20.87
N ARG A 145 34.47 -14.61 22.21
CA ARG A 145 35.60 -14.30 23.12
C ARG A 145 36.88 -15.12 22.90
N SER A 146 36.81 -16.24 22.20
CA SER A 146 37.93 -17.17 21.95
C SER A 146 38.48 -17.14 20.52
N ASP A 147 37.85 -16.39 19.60
CA ASP A 147 38.27 -16.37 18.20
C ASP A 147 39.30 -15.25 17.97
N PRO A 148 40.36 -15.50 17.18
CA PRO A 148 41.32 -14.46 16.80
C PRO A 148 40.63 -13.34 16.00
N PRO A 149 41.16 -12.11 16.01
CA PRO A 149 40.61 -11.01 15.23
C PRO A 149 40.53 -11.39 13.75
N LEU A 150 39.39 -11.10 13.12
CA LEU A 150 39.12 -11.42 11.72
C LEU A 150 40.21 -10.81 10.82
N SER A 151 40.97 -11.64 10.14
CA SER A 151 41.93 -11.23 9.12
C SER A 151 41.25 -11.18 7.76
N VAL A 152 41.43 -10.08 7.02
CA VAL A 152 41.02 -9.99 5.62
C VAL A 152 42.05 -10.78 4.81
N ILE A 153 41.64 -11.92 4.26
CA ILE A 153 42.44 -12.63 3.25
C ILE A 153 42.09 -12.02 1.90
N THR A 154 42.93 -11.12 1.38
CA THR A 154 42.86 -10.69 -0.01
C THR A 154 43.34 -11.84 -0.88
N GLN A 155 42.43 -12.69 -1.37
CA GLN A 155 42.76 -13.67 -2.39
C GLN A 155 42.76 -13.00 -3.76
N ASP A 156 43.94 -12.60 -4.22
CA ASP A 156 44.18 -12.03 -5.55
C ASP A 156 44.28 -13.12 -6.64
N GLY A 157 43.31 -14.03 -6.78
CA GLY A 157 43.51 -15.09 -7.78
C GLY A 157 42.46 -16.15 -8.12
N MET A 158 41.19 -16.06 -7.73
CA MET A 158 40.18 -17.01 -8.24
C MET A 158 39.05 -16.31 -8.99
N SER A 159 38.85 -16.72 -10.24
CA SER A 159 37.70 -16.34 -11.07
C SER A 159 36.47 -17.15 -10.65
N VAL A 160 35.31 -16.50 -10.65
CA VAL A 160 34.01 -17.00 -10.15
C VAL A 160 33.46 -18.22 -10.94
N GLU A 161 34.18 -18.74 -11.94
CA GLU A 161 33.81 -19.97 -12.65
C GLU A 161 34.27 -21.26 -11.94
N GLU A 162 35.10 -21.16 -10.90
CA GLU A 162 35.69 -22.34 -10.21
C GLU A 162 35.06 -22.66 -8.84
N VAL A 163 33.86 -22.12 -8.56
CA VAL A 163 33.05 -22.45 -7.37
C VAL A 163 31.69 -22.99 -7.78
#